data_AF-A0AAP7DL11-F1
#
_entry.id   AF-A0AAP7DL11-F1
#
_cell.length_a   1.000
_cell.length_b   1.000
_cell.length_c   1.000
_cell.angle_alpha   90.00
_cell.angle_beta   90.00
_cell.angle_gamma   90.00
#
_symmetry.space_group_name_H-M   'P 1'
#
loop_
_entity.id
_entity.type
_entity.pdbx_description
1 polymer ?
#
loop_
_entity_poly.entity_id
_entity_poly.type
_entity_poly.pdbx_seq_one_letter_code
_entity_poly.pdbx_strand_id
1 'polypeptide(L)'
;MSRDLVSDERVIVVTDNREAADIWKQYRVKTIAQSKFIRVGAQSIAVKEHGKVVVWWNRNMALQAVMDYNAAFRHQAESGTIVLNRYASYWKSGSMRERLKLWGLPVAEWATWADELPPNLGRHYVRTICFWVNGCRIVAAAQSINPPQGAPLYHPLDDWSKPPYRRLARLALRAAYAVGWDIASVTLRCTSSSAEEGVTELPTGVLDEPQLGDVIVHIDPVPQRMPAWVRERYAAVWQEESIEQVQIQDRSSGIKLGMDVELILYDTRTAKIISAARYLPKSGAAGCDAVRLQGRILYPLMELRPEPAERPAQLVEHVRMAVQLAENIIKGKRSSSMQTPNLVWLGGSCPRGRFSLGGHIHVSGVALTSDLIRALDTYVAFPLSFIEQPSGSRKRRPGYGTYGDVREHDHGGAGGFEYRTLPCFIFTPALTLEILTLFYTVVVCYPRLTRRDSVRQDVIQAFLYAHAAEKDIQYAGAGKLPMRQLAIELLDELLCEAVKSKNERRTDDSKGVQCEVEKSIQSLRNRICAKWTWDENEDLRNAWLLDIQ
;
A
#
# COMPACT_ATOMS: atom_id res chain seq x y z
N MET A 1 -32.26 1.91 -2.75
CA MET A 1 -32.10 2.47 -1.39
C MET A 1 -32.69 3.89 -1.39
N SER A 2 -33.25 4.34 -0.26
CA SER A 2 -34.12 5.52 -0.13
C SER A 2 -33.51 6.83 -0.65
N ARG A 3 -34.36 7.73 -1.17
CA ARG A 3 -34.08 9.12 -1.59
C ARG A 3 -33.70 10.07 -0.43
N ASP A 4 -33.42 9.54 0.76
CA ASP A 4 -33.07 10.29 1.97
C ASP A 4 -31.54 10.39 2.18
N LEU A 5 -30.77 10.50 1.11
CA LEU A 5 -29.37 10.92 1.22
C LEU A 5 -29.37 12.41 1.54
N VAL A 6 -29.21 12.77 2.81
CA VAL A 6 -29.03 14.15 3.31
C VAL A 6 -27.99 14.87 2.43
N SER A 7 -28.25 16.12 2.05
CA SER A 7 -27.29 16.93 1.29
C SER A 7 -26.05 17.16 2.14
N ASP A 8 -24.95 16.47 1.85
CA ASP A 8 -23.67 16.71 2.50
C ASP A 8 -22.83 17.63 1.62
N GLU A 9 -22.66 18.89 2.04
CA GLU A 9 -21.82 19.88 1.33
C GLU A 9 -20.33 19.52 1.36
N ARG A 10 -19.92 18.49 2.12
CA ARG A 10 -18.53 18.06 2.34
C ARG A 10 -17.92 17.24 1.20
N VAL A 11 -18.68 16.87 0.16
CA VAL A 11 -18.13 16.22 -1.04
C VAL A 11 -18.30 17.12 -2.25
N ILE A 12 -17.18 17.54 -2.82
CA ILE A 12 -17.15 18.40 -4.01
C ILE A 12 -16.54 17.63 -5.17
N VAL A 13 -17.31 17.44 -6.23
CA VAL A 13 -16.78 16.99 -7.52
C VAL A 13 -16.33 18.20 -8.32
N VAL A 14 -15.08 18.22 -8.77
CA VAL A 14 -14.59 19.19 -9.76
C VAL A 14 -14.47 18.45 -11.09
N THR A 15 -15.13 18.96 -12.13
CA THR A 15 -15.10 18.31 -13.45
C THR A 15 -15.09 19.29 -14.61
N ASP A 16 -14.43 18.88 -15.70
CA ASP A 16 -14.39 19.55 -16.99
C ASP A 16 -15.57 19.16 -17.87
N ASN A 17 -16.32 18.14 -17.46
CA ASN A 17 -17.43 17.59 -18.22
C ASN A 17 -18.76 17.98 -17.58
N ARG A 18 -19.57 18.73 -18.35
CA ARG A 18 -20.89 19.21 -17.90
C ARG A 18 -21.88 18.07 -17.67
N GLU A 19 -21.84 17.01 -18.47
CA GLU A 19 -22.71 15.84 -18.32
C GLU A 19 -22.37 15.08 -17.03
N ALA A 20 -21.08 14.86 -16.75
CA ALA A 20 -20.60 14.30 -15.49
C ALA A 20 -21.04 15.17 -14.30
N ALA A 21 -20.99 16.50 -14.45
CA ALA A 21 -21.45 17.41 -13.42
C ALA A 21 -22.95 17.29 -13.12
N ASP A 22 -23.77 17.22 -14.16
CA ASP A 22 -25.22 17.15 -14.00
C ASP A 22 -25.68 15.80 -13.45
N ILE A 23 -24.95 14.72 -13.76
CA ILE A 23 -25.16 13.40 -13.16
C ILE A 23 -25.02 13.45 -11.63
N TRP A 24 -23.95 14.06 -11.10
CA TRP A 24 -23.69 14.07 -9.67
C TRP A 24 -24.63 14.95 -8.85
N LYS A 25 -25.12 16.04 -9.45
CA LYS A 25 -26.15 16.88 -8.84
C LYS A 25 -27.41 16.08 -8.52
N GLN A 26 -27.76 15.08 -9.32
CA GLN A 26 -28.92 14.21 -9.05
C GLN A 26 -28.76 13.40 -7.76
N TYR A 27 -27.52 13.11 -7.37
CA TYR A 27 -27.17 12.39 -6.14
C TYR A 27 -26.81 13.33 -4.99
N ARG A 28 -27.16 14.62 -5.09
CA ARG A 28 -26.88 15.67 -4.10
C ARG A 28 -25.39 15.87 -3.81
N VAL A 29 -24.52 15.50 -4.75
CA VAL A 29 -23.08 15.78 -4.67
C VAL A 29 -22.81 17.14 -5.29
N LYS A 30 -22.20 18.05 -4.51
CA LYS A 30 -21.86 19.40 -4.96
C LYS A 30 -20.86 19.30 -6.11
N THR A 31 -21.14 19.97 -7.23
CA THR A 31 -20.28 19.86 -8.41
C THR A 31 -19.90 21.23 -8.97
N ILE A 32 -18.62 21.41 -9.28
CA ILE A 32 -18.02 22.65 -9.77
C ILE A 32 -17.39 22.42 -11.14
N ALA A 33 -17.72 23.28 -12.10
CA ALA A 33 -17.13 23.25 -13.44
C ALA A 33 -15.67 23.73 -13.43
N GLN A 34 -14.81 23.11 -14.24
CA GLN A 34 -13.38 23.42 -14.36
C GLN A 34 -13.07 24.92 -14.58
N SER A 35 -13.82 25.59 -15.46
CA SER A 35 -13.59 27.02 -15.77
C SER A 35 -13.82 27.93 -14.55
N LYS A 36 -14.81 27.60 -13.71
CA LYS A 36 -15.08 28.29 -12.45
C LYS A 36 -14.01 27.96 -11.41
N PHE A 37 -13.53 26.72 -11.40
CA PHE A 37 -12.44 26.28 -10.53
C PHE A 37 -11.12 27.01 -10.82
N ILE A 38 -10.69 27.05 -12.08
CA ILE A 38 -9.47 27.75 -12.52
C ILE A 38 -9.54 29.25 -12.18
N ARG A 39 -10.71 29.88 -12.35
CA ARG A 39 -10.90 31.32 -12.12
C ARG A 39 -10.91 31.73 -10.64
N VAL A 40 -11.45 30.90 -9.76
CA VAL A 40 -11.64 31.22 -8.33
C VAL A 40 -10.42 30.78 -7.48
N GLY A 41 -9.61 29.86 -8.00
CA GLY A 41 -8.43 29.31 -7.33
C GLY A 41 -8.79 28.18 -6.36
N ALA A 42 -8.00 27.10 -6.39
CA ALA A 42 -8.23 25.89 -5.57
C ALA A 42 -8.31 26.18 -4.06
N GLN A 43 -7.53 27.14 -3.58
CA GLN A 43 -7.53 27.57 -2.18
C GLN A 43 -8.88 28.17 -1.75
N SER A 44 -9.51 29.03 -2.55
CA SER A 44 -10.77 29.69 -2.17
C SER A 44 -11.96 28.72 -2.08
N ILE A 45 -11.93 27.63 -2.86
CA ILE A 45 -12.96 26.59 -2.86
C ILE A 45 -12.71 25.59 -1.73
N ALA A 46 -11.47 25.13 -1.51
CA ALA A 46 -11.18 24.14 -0.47
C ALA A 46 -11.22 24.71 0.96
N VAL A 47 -10.77 25.95 1.16
CA VAL A 47 -10.77 26.62 2.49
C VAL A 47 -12.19 26.90 2.99
N LYS A 48 -13.16 27.08 2.08
CA LYS A 48 -14.56 27.40 2.45
C LYS A 48 -15.44 26.19 2.71
N GLU A 49 -15.03 25.01 2.24
CA GLU A 49 -15.97 23.90 2.03
C GLU A 49 -15.65 22.64 2.83
N HIS A 50 -14.59 22.64 3.67
CA HIS A 50 -14.23 21.58 4.63
C HIS A 50 -14.69 20.16 4.23
N GLY A 51 -13.92 19.43 3.41
CA GLY A 51 -14.32 18.09 2.98
C GLY A 51 -13.48 17.45 1.87
N LYS A 52 -14.01 16.38 1.26
CA LYS A 52 -13.38 15.60 0.18
C LYS A 52 -13.62 16.25 -1.18
N VAL A 53 -12.54 16.55 -1.89
CA VAL A 53 -12.58 17.05 -3.27
C VAL A 53 -12.27 15.91 -4.23
N VAL A 54 -13.31 15.46 -4.91
CA VAL A 54 -13.18 14.47 -5.98
C VAL A 54 -12.91 15.20 -7.28
N VAL A 55 -11.80 14.86 -7.92
CA VAL A 55 -11.45 15.44 -9.21
C VAL A 55 -11.81 14.46 -10.30
N TRP A 56 -12.84 14.78 -11.07
CA TRP A 56 -13.37 13.98 -12.15
C TRP A 56 -13.03 14.65 -13.48
N TRP A 57 -12.13 14.06 -14.27
CA TRP A 57 -11.78 14.56 -15.59
C TRP A 57 -12.16 13.60 -16.71
N ASN A 58 -12.72 14.10 -17.82
CA ASN A 58 -12.99 13.29 -19.01
C ASN A 58 -11.80 13.40 -19.99
N ARG A 59 -10.89 12.43 -19.90
CA ARG A 59 -9.86 12.04 -20.90
C ARG A 59 -8.72 13.02 -21.23
N ASN A 60 -8.84 14.33 -21.06
CA ASN A 60 -7.80 15.27 -21.52
C ASN A 60 -7.09 16.01 -20.38
N MET A 61 -5.98 15.43 -19.93
CA MET A 61 -4.95 16.20 -19.25
C MET A 61 -4.12 16.93 -20.31
N ALA A 62 -4.40 18.20 -20.58
CA ALA A 62 -3.34 19.07 -21.10
C ALA A 62 -2.28 19.17 -20.01
N LEU A 63 -1.03 18.81 -20.31
CA LEU A 63 0.09 18.77 -19.35
C LEU A 63 0.19 20.06 -18.49
N GLN A 64 -0.14 21.20 -19.11
CA GLN A 64 -0.17 22.52 -18.47
C GLN A 64 -1.24 22.63 -17.38
N ALA A 65 -2.46 22.13 -17.63
CA ALA A 65 -3.54 22.15 -16.65
C ALA A 65 -3.19 21.32 -15.40
N VAL A 66 -2.40 20.24 -15.57
CA VAL A 66 -1.89 19.41 -14.48
C VAL A 66 -0.86 20.15 -13.64
N MET A 67 0.05 20.89 -14.30
CA MET A 67 1.09 21.67 -13.61
C MET A 67 0.51 22.83 -12.82
N ASP A 68 -0.41 23.58 -13.42
CA ASP A 68 -1.10 24.71 -12.77
C ASP A 68 -1.99 24.21 -11.61
N TYR A 69 -2.61 23.04 -11.77
CA TYR A 69 -3.41 22.39 -10.73
C TYR A 69 -2.53 21.87 -9.58
N ASN A 70 -1.46 21.14 -9.87
CA ASN A 70 -0.52 20.69 -8.85
C ASN A 70 0.08 21.87 -8.08
N ALA A 71 0.31 23.02 -8.71
CA ALA A 71 0.67 24.26 -8.03
C ALA A 71 -0.40 24.73 -7.03
N ALA A 72 -1.66 24.73 -7.45
CA ALA A 72 -2.79 25.18 -6.63
C ALA A 72 -3.10 24.23 -5.44
N PHE A 73 -2.77 22.94 -5.56
CA PHE A 73 -3.00 21.92 -4.52
C PHE A 73 -1.81 21.65 -3.61
N ARG A 74 -0.60 22.08 -3.97
CA ARG A 74 0.63 21.96 -3.16
C ARG A 74 0.54 22.65 -1.79
N HIS A 75 -0.43 23.54 -1.57
CA HIS A 75 -0.62 24.31 -0.34
C HIS A 75 -1.84 23.90 0.53
N GLN A 76 -2.43 22.71 0.35
CA GLN A 76 -3.65 22.29 1.08
C GLN A 76 -3.41 21.39 2.29
N ALA A 77 -2.26 21.55 2.95
CA ALA A 77 -1.88 20.81 4.15
C ALA A 77 -2.72 21.13 5.40
N GLU A 78 -3.54 22.19 5.38
CA GLU A 78 -4.14 22.78 6.58
C GLU A 78 -5.64 22.48 6.78
N SER A 79 -6.36 21.95 5.78
CA SER A 79 -7.84 21.92 5.79
C SER A 79 -8.52 20.54 5.75
N GLY A 80 -7.77 19.43 5.89
CA GLY A 80 -8.36 18.08 5.90
C GLY A 80 -8.93 17.62 4.54
N THR A 81 -8.54 18.26 3.45
CA THR A 81 -9.09 18.03 2.11
C THR A 81 -8.42 16.85 1.40
N ILE A 82 -9.17 15.79 1.07
CA ILE A 82 -8.70 14.69 0.21
C ILE A 82 -8.89 15.06 -1.26
N VAL A 83 -7.86 14.86 -2.07
CA VAL A 83 -7.87 15.14 -3.52
C VAL A 83 -7.54 13.87 -4.29
N LEU A 84 -8.54 13.31 -4.96
CA LEU A 84 -8.37 12.10 -5.78
C LEU A 84 -7.81 12.43 -7.17
N ASN A 85 -7.09 11.48 -7.76
CA ASN A 85 -6.43 11.55 -9.07
C ASN A 85 -5.36 12.66 -9.19
N ARG A 86 -4.86 13.18 -8.05
CA ARG A 86 -3.85 14.25 -8.02
C ARG A 86 -2.57 13.87 -8.80
N TYR A 87 -2.20 12.60 -8.75
CA TYR A 87 -1.00 12.07 -9.41
C TYR A 87 -1.31 11.30 -10.69
N ALA A 88 -2.52 11.45 -11.22
CA ALA A 88 -2.91 10.83 -12.47
C ALA A 88 -1.98 11.30 -13.59
N SER A 89 -1.62 10.37 -14.47
CA SER A 89 -0.91 10.65 -15.70
C SER A 89 -1.79 10.27 -16.89
N TYR A 90 -1.53 10.91 -18.04
CA TYR A 90 -2.05 10.44 -19.31
C TYR A 90 -1.25 9.21 -19.77
N TRP A 91 -1.96 8.12 -20.02
CA TRP A 91 -1.35 6.89 -20.53
C TRP A 91 -1.79 6.61 -21.96
N LYS A 92 -0.93 5.92 -22.72
CA LYS A 92 -1.30 5.19 -23.92
C LYS A 92 -1.34 3.71 -23.55
N SER A 93 -2.09 2.91 -24.31
CA SER A 93 -2.18 1.45 -24.09
C SER A 93 -0.79 0.80 -23.92
N GLY A 94 0.21 1.16 -24.74
CA GLY A 94 1.58 0.66 -24.58
C GLY A 94 2.27 1.08 -23.28
N SER A 95 2.32 2.38 -22.98
CA SER A 95 3.01 2.90 -21.78
C SER A 95 2.30 2.50 -20.48
N MET A 96 0.99 2.33 -20.50
CA MET A 96 0.22 1.76 -19.38
C MET A 96 0.66 0.31 -19.12
N ARG A 97 0.76 -0.53 -20.16
CA ARG A 97 1.20 -1.92 -19.99
C ARG A 97 2.61 -1.99 -19.41
N GLU A 98 3.54 -1.17 -19.93
CA GLU A 98 4.90 -1.08 -19.38
C GLU A 98 4.89 -0.67 -17.90
N ARG A 99 4.05 0.31 -17.54
CA ARG A 99 3.88 0.75 -16.16
C ARG A 99 3.38 -0.36 -15.25
N LEU A 100 2.32 -1.07 -15.64
CA LEU A 100 1.77 -2.16 -14.82
C LEU A 100 2.73 -3.35 -14.73
N LYS A 101 3.43 -3.69 -15.83
CA LYS A 101 4.46 -4.74 -15.85
C LYS A 101 5.63 -4.40 -14.92
N LEU A 102 6.06 -3.13 -14.89
CA LEU A 102 7.06 -2.65 -13.94
C LEU A 102 6.64 -2.94 -12.49
N TRP A 103 5.35 -2.90 -12.19
CA TRP A 103 4.78 -3.18 -10.86
C TRP A 103 4.55 -4.66 -10.56
N GLY A 104 5.04 -5.56 -11.43
CA GLY A 104 4.87 -7.00 -11.29
C GLY A 104 3.44 -7.49 -11.52
N LEU A 105 2.57 -6.66 -12.12
CA LEU A 105 1.17 -7.01 -12.33
C LEU A 105 1.00 -7.84 -13.62
N PRO A 106 0.17 -8.90 -13.61
CA PRO A 106 -0.13 -9.66 -14.80
C PRO A 106 -1.04 -8.86 -15.74
N VAL A 107 -0.55 -8.58 -16.95
CA VAL A 107 -1.21 -7.69 -17.93
C VAL A 107 -1.17 -8.35 -19.30
N ALA A 108 -2.28 -8.36 -20.01
CA ALA A 108 -2.35 -8.93 -21.35
C ALA A 108 -1.57 -8.05 -22.33
N GLU A 109 -0.91 -8.67 -23.33
CA GLU A 109 -0.18 -7.91 -24.36
C GLU A 109 -1.09 -6.98 -25.17
N TRP A 110 -2.37 -7.35 -25.30
CA TRP A 110 -3.39 -6.57 -25.98
C TRP A 110 -4.20 -5.68 -25.00
N ALA A 111 -3.81 -5.58 -23.73
CA ALA A 111 -4.55 -4.77 -22.76
C ALA A 111 -4.63 -3.30 -23.20
N THR A 112 -5.81 -2.71 -23.08
CA THR A 112 -6.11 -1.36 -23.56
C THR A 112 -6.28 -0.36 -22.42
N TRP A 113 -5.94 0.90 -22.70
CA TRP A 113 -6.19 2.04 -21.83
C TRP A 113 -7.22 2.97 -22.49
N ALA A 114 -8.39 3.14 -21.88
CA ALA A 114 -9.50 3.96 -22.37
C ALA A 114 -10.06 3.61 -23.79
N ASP A 115 -9.44 2.66 -24.49
CA ASP A 115 -9.86 2.12 -25.79
C ASP A 115 -10.75 0.89 -25.63
N GLU A 116 -11.60 0.62 -26.62
CA GLU A 116 -12.49 -0.55 -26.61
C GLU A 116 -11.71 -1.87 -26.46
N LEU A 117 -12.26 -2.77 -25.63
CA LEU A 117 -11.73 -4.11 -25.46
C LEU A 117 -11.82 -4.88 -26.78
N PRO A 118 -10.73 -5.50 -27.26
CA PRO A 118 -10.79 -6.36 -28.42
C PRO A 118 -11.82 -7.49 -28.24
N PRO A 119 -12.53 -7.89 -29.31
CA PRO A 119 -13.48 -8.99 -29.26
C PRO A 119 -12.78 -10.28 -28.78
N ASN A 120 -13.50 -11.09 -27.99
CA ASN A 120 -12.94 -12.31 -27.42
C ASN A 120 -12.74 -13.38 -28.52
N LEU A 121 -11.49 -13.67 -28.89
CA LEU A 121 -11.13 -14.66 -29.91
C LEU A 121 -10.77 -16.05 -29.32
N GLY A 122 -10.85 -16.24 -27.99
CA GLY A 122 -10.29 -17.40 -27.28
C GLY A 122 -11.26 -18.56 -26.99
N ARG A 123 -10.72 -19.80 -26.97
CA ARG A 123 -11.41 -21.10 -26.82
C ARG A 123 -11.63 -21.61 -25.38
N HIS A 124 -11.37 -20.79 -24.34
CA HIS A 124 -11.55 -21.21 -22.94
C HIS A 124 -12.65 -20.42 -22.24
N TYR A 125 -13.30 -21.02 -21.23
CA TYR A 125 -14.27 -20.33 -20.38
C TYR A 125 -13.56 -19.24 -19.55
N VAL A 126 -13.46 -18.04 -20.12
CA VAL A 126 -12.88 -16.88 -19.47
C VAL A 126 -13.98 -16.12 -18.73
N ARG A 127 -13.85 -15.98 -17.41
CA ARG A 127 -14.67 -15.01 -16.68
C ARG A 127 -14.04 -13.63 -16.85
N THR A 128 -14.82 -12.65 -17.30
CA THR A 128 -14.39 -11.25 -17.37
C THR A 128 -15.10 -10.48 -16.27
N ILE A 129 -14.33 -9.79 -15.42
CA ILE A 129 -14.84 -9.10 -14.24
C ILE A 129 -14.32 -7.67 -14.27
N CYS A 130 -15.23 -6.71 -14.09
CA CYS A 130 -14.90 -5.30 -13.93
C CYS A 130 -15.02 -4.91 -12.46
N PHE A 131 -14.01 -4.21 -11.96
CA PHE A 131 -13.99 -3.61 -10.63
C PHE A 131 -13.92 -2.09 -10.76
N TRP A 132 -14.69 -1.40 -9.93
CA TRP A 132 -14.64 0.05 -9.81
C TRP A 132 -13.92 0.42 -8.52
N VAL A 133 -12.90 1.27 -8.64
CA VAL A 133 -11.98 1.67 -7.56
C VAL A 133 -12.29 3.09 -7.08
N ASN A 134 -12.23 3.32 -5.77
CA ASN A 134 -12.21 4.64 -5.13
C ASN A 134 -11.13 4.66 -4.05
N GLY A 135 -10.06 5.43 -4.27
CA GLY A 135 -8.88 5.46 -3.41
C GLY A 135 -8.31 4.06 -3.21
N CYS A 136 -8.40 3.58 -1.97
CA CYS A 136 -7.92 2.26 -1.55
C CYS A 136 -9.03 1.20 -1.48
N ARG A 137 -10.22 1.47 -2.03
CA ARG A 137 -11.43 0.61 -1.91
C ARG A 137 -11.99 0.19 -3.25
N ILE A 138 -12.59 -1.01 -3.29
CA ILE A 138 -13.49 -1.41 -4.37
C ILE A 138 -14.90 -0.96 -4.00
N VAL A 139 -15.52 -0.14 -4.86
CA VAL A 139 -16.89 0.35 -4.63
C VAL A 139 -17.95 -0.56 -5.24
N ALA A 140 -17.58 -1.29 -6.30
CA ALA A 140 -18.45 -2.17 -7.05
C ALA A 140 -17.64 -3.19 -7.83
N ALA A 141 -18.27 -4.33 -8.12
CA ALA A 141 -17.76 -5.34 -9.04
C ALA A 141 -18.92 -5.87 -9.90
N ALA A 142 -18.60 -6.27 -11.12
CA ALA A 142 -19.56 -6.88 -12.02
C ALA A 142 -18.91 -7.93 -12.92
N GLN A 143 -19.66 -8.97 -13.25
CA GLN A 143 -19.36 -9.78 -14.42
C GLN A 143 -19.59 -8.93 -15.67
N SER A 144 -18.57 -8.81 -16.50
CA SER A 144 -18.61 -8.03 -17.74
C SER A 144 -18.81 -8.97 -18.92
N ILE A 145 -19.89 -8.74 -19.66
CA ILE A 145 -20.20 -9.46 -20.89
C ILE A 145 -19.98 -8.47 -22.03
N ASN A 146 -18.96 -8.72 -22.85
CA ASN A 146 -18.70 -7.90 -24.03
C ASN A 146 -19.48 -8.49 -25.22
N PRO A 147 -20.59 -7.86 -25.65
CA PRO A 147 -21.26 -8.29 -26.88
C PRO A 147 -20.37 -7.99 -28.10
N PRO A 148 -20.56 -8.70 -29.23
CA PRO A 148 -19.85 -8.41 -30.49
C PRO A 148 -20.05 -6.98 -30.99
N GLN A 149 -21.17 -6.35 -30.62
CA GLN A 149 -21.52 -4.96 -30.91
C GLN A 149 -22.26 -4.38 -29.70
N GLY A 150 -21.95 -3.14 -29.32
CA GLY A 150 -22.60 -2.42 -28.21
C GLY A 150 -21.73 -2.26 -26.96
N ALA A 151 -22.24 -1.50 -25.98
CA ALA A 151 -21.55 -1.28 -24.73
C ALA A 151 -21.48 -2.57 -23.88
N PRO A 152 -20.44 -2.74 -23.03
CA PRO A 152 -20.37 -3.87 -22.12
C PRO A 152 -21.61 -3.95 -21.23
N LEU A 153 -22.14 -5.16 -21.07
CA LEU A 153 -23.22 -5.44 -20.12
C LEU A 153 -22.62 -5.86 -18.79
N TYR A 154 -23.05 -5.21 -17.71
CA TYR A 154 -22.53 -5.44 -16.37
C TYR A 154 -23.58 -6.11 -15.50
N HIS A 155 -23.30 -7.32 -15.03
CA HIS A 155 -24.10 -8.01 -14.02
C HIS A 155 -23.44 -7.82 -12.64
N PRO A 156 -24.10 -7.16 -11.67
CA PRO A 156 -23.53 -6.93 -10.35
C PRO A 156 -23.02 -8.21 -9.69
N LEU A 157 -21.89 -8.11 -8.99
CA LEU A 157 -21.27 -9.22 -8.27
C LEU A 157 -21.11 -8.81 -6.81
N ASP A 158 -22.12 -9.04 -5.97
CA ASP A 158 -22.14 -8.53 -4.58
C ASP A 158 -21.18 -9.27 -3.63
N ASP A 159 -20.80 -10.51 -3.94
CA ASP A 159 -19.92 -11.35 -3.13
C ASP A 159 -18.44 -11.24 -3.50
N TRP A 160 -18.04 -10.19 -4.23
CA TRP A 160 -16.68 -9.97 -4.72
C TRP A 160 -15.61 -9.96 -3.62
N SER A 161 -15.98 -9.66 -2.38
CA SER A 161 -15.07 -9.64 -1.22
C SER A 161 -14.71 -11.05 -0.71
N LYS A 162 -15.34 -12.10 -1.25
CA LYS A 162 -15.07 -13.51 -0.94
C LYS A 162 -14.15 -14.14 -2.00
N PRO A 163 -13.42 -15.22 -1.68
CA PRO A 163 -12.71 -15.99 -2.69
C PRO A 163 -13.73 -16.58 -3.69
N PRO A 164 -13.42 -16.65 -5.00
CA PRO A 164 -12.12 -16.34 -5.62
C PRO A 164 -11.89 -14.85 -5.94
N TYR A 165 -12.89 -14.00 -5.82
CA TYR A 165 -12.89 -12.64 -6.37
C TYR A 165 -12.05 -11.63 -5.58
N ARG A 166 -11.87 -11.86 -4.27
CA ARG A 166 -11.08 -10.99 -3.40
C ARG A 166 -9.65 -10.73 -3.92
N ARG A 167 -8.99 -11.73 -4.49
CA ARG A 167 -7.65 -11.54 -5.09
C ARG A 167 -7.68 -10.63 -6.32
N LEU A 168 -8.73 -10.74 -7.14
CA LEU A 168 -8.91 -9.92 -8.35
C LEU A 168 -9.24 -8.47 -7.99
N ALA A 169 -10.02 -8.27 -6.93
CA ALA A 169 -10.25 -6.95 -6.33
C ALA A 169 -8.94 -6.29 -5.88
N ARG A 170 -8.05 -7.01 -5.19
CA ARG A 170 -6.72 -6.50 -4.81
C ARG A 170 -5.86 -6.16 -6.03
N LEU A 171 -5.91 -7.00 -7.05
CA LEU A 171 -5.20 -6.74 -8.31
C LEU A 171 -5.71 -5.47 -9.00
N ALA A 172 -7.03 -5.21 -8.98
CA ALA A 172 -7.62 -3.97 -9.47
C ALA A 172 -7.16 -2.73 -8.70
N LEU A 173 -7.11 -2.79 -7.36
CA LEU A 173 -6.58 -1.71 -6.52
C LEU A 173 -5.13 -1.39 -6.84
N ARG A 174 -4.28 -2.43 -6.92
CA ARG A 174 -2.86 -2.30 -7.28
C ARG A 174 -2.69 -1.68 -8.67
N ALA A 175 -3.52 -2.09 -9.63
CA ALA A 175 -3.46 -1.55 -10.99
C ALA A 175 -3.80 -0.05 -11.02
N ALA A 176 -4.89 0.37 -10.37
CA ALA A 176 -5.27 1.79 -10.28
C ALA A 176 -4.16 2.62 -9.60
N TYR A 177 -3.65 2.15 -8.47
CA TYR A 177 -2.57 2.81 -7.74
C TYR A 177 -1.29 2.95 -8.59
N ALA A 178 -0.90 1.88 -9.29
CA ALA A 178 0.28 1.85 -10.14
C ALA A 178 0.25 2.90 -11.26
N VAL A 179 -0.92 3.14 -11.87
CA VAL A 179 -1.09 4.15 -12.92
C VAL A 179 -1.31 5.57 -12.37
N GLY A 180 -1.29 5.75 -11.05
CA GLY A 180 -1.47 7.05 -10.38
C GLY A 180 -2.92 7.50 -10.25
N TRP A 181 -3.89 6.59 -10.45
CA TRP A 181 -5.31 6.89 -10.39
C TRP A 181 -5.90 6.41 -9.07
N ASP A 182 -6.76 7.24 -8.50
CA ASP A 182 -7.53 6.92 -7.30
C ASP A 182 -8.98 6.53 -7.67
N ILE A 183 -9.46 6.91 -8.85
CA ILE A 183 -10.74 6.41 -9.39
C ILE A 183 -10.49 5.79 -10.76
N ALA A 184 -10.81 4.51 -10.90
CA ALA A 184 -10.65 3.78 -12.15
C ALA A 184 -11.69 2.65 -12.26
N SER A 185 -11.97 2.24 -13.49
CA SER A 185 -12.51 0.89 -13.72
C SER A 185 -11.41 -0.02 -14.25
N VAL A 186 -11.29 -1.20 -13.68
CA VAL A 186 -10.28 -2.19 -14.04
C VAL A 186 -11.00 -3.48 -14.42
N THR A 187 -10.82 -3.90 -15.67
CA THR A 187 -11.37 -5.15 -16.17
C THR A 187 -10.27 -6.20 -16.20
N LEU A 188 -10.56 -7.35 -15.60
CA LEU A 188 -9.69 -8.51 -15.54
C LEU A 188 -10.35 -9.71 -16.22
N ARG A 189 -9.52 -10.56 -16.81
CA ARG A 189 -9.90 -11.90 -17.23
C ARG A 189 -9.27 -12.92 -16.28
N CYS A 190 -10.01 -13.96 -15.95
CA CYS A 190 -9.47 -15.11 -15.23
C CYS A 190 -9.95 -16.42 -15.86
N THR A 191 -9.07 -17.41 -15.85
CA THR A 191 -9.37 -18.80 -16.20
C THR A 191 -9.44 -19.64 -14.93
N SER A 192 -10.19 -20.75 -14.97
CA SER A 192 -10.12 -21.74 -13.90
C SER A 192 -8.74 -22.42 -13.99
N SER A 193 -8.05 -22.51 -12.85
CA SER A 193 -6.66 -22.96 -12.71
C SER A 193 -6.40 -24.44 -13.05
N SER A 194 -7.30 -25.10 -13.78
CA SER A 194 -7.16 -26.51 -14.18
C SER A 194 -6.75 -26.70 -15.65
N ALA A 195 -6.27 -25.65 -16.34
CA ALA A 195 -6.12 -25.67 -17.80
C ALA A 195 -4.70 -25.47 -18.37
N GLU A 196 -3.66 -25.24 -17.56
CA GLU A 196 -2.30 -25.14 -18.10
C GLU A 196 -1.30 -25.96 -17.28
N GLU A 197 -0.94 -27.13 -17.80
CA GLU A 197 0.26 -27.87 -17.41
C GLU A 197 1.50 -27.10 -17.91
N GLY A 198 2.44 -26.75 -17.02
CA GLY A 198 3.80 -26.38 -17.44
C GLY A 198 4.38 -25.05 -16.96
N VAL A 199 3.73 -24.27 -16.09
CA VAL A 199 4.36 -23.07 -15.50
C VAL A 199 4.89 -23.33 -14.09
N THR A 200 6.21 -23.37 -13.98
CA THR A 200 6.99 -23.48 -12.75
C THR A 200 7.01 -22.18 -11.95
N GLU A 201 6.57 -22.29 -10.69
CA GLU A 201 6.94 -21.44 -9.54
C GLU A 201 6.54 -19.95 -9.57
N LEU A 202 5.27 -19.67 -9.24
CA LEU A 202 4.89 -18.37 -8.66
C LEU A 202 5.50 -18.24 -7.24
N PRO A 203 5.92 -17.02 -6.80
CA PRO A 203 6.41 -16.81 -5.45
C PRO A 203 5.42 -17.32 -4.40
N THR A 204 5.93 -18.03 -3.40
CA THR A 204 5.11 -18.61 -2.34
C THR A 204 4.69 -17.53 -1.35
N GLY A 205 3.42 -17.13 -1.30
CA GLY A 205 2.93 -16.20 -0.27
C GLY A 205 1.48 -15.74 -0.48
N VAL A 206 0.71 -15.77 0.63
CA VAL A 206 -0.66 -15.22 0.85
C VAL A 206 -1.81 -15.81 0.01
N LEU A 207 -2.91 -16.19 0.69
CA LEU A 207 -4.12 -16.82 0.13
C LEU A 207 -4.82 -16.05 -1.01
N ASP A 208 -4.49 -14.77 -1.19
CA ASP A 208 -5.20 -13.79 -2.01
C ASP A 208 -4.28 -13.13 -3.08
N GLU A 209 -3.15 -13.75 -3.45
CA GLU A 209 -2.30 -13.29 -4.57
C GLU A 209 -2.85 -13.70 -5.94
N PRO A 210 -2.51 -12.98 -7.04
CA PRO A 210 -2.87 -13.34 -8.40
C PRO A 210 -2.46 -14.78 -8.76
N GLN A 211 -3.35 -15.50 -9.43
CA GLN A 211 -3.11 -16.86 -9.91
C GLN A 211 -2.72 -16.85 -11.39
N LEU A 212 -2.11 -17.95 -11.86
CA LEU A 212 -1.88 -18.15 -13.28
C LEU A 212 -3.21 -18.04 -14.04
N GLY A 213 -3.24 -17.20 -15.08
CA GLY A 213 -4.44 -16.91 -15.87
C GLY A 213 -5.25 -15.71 -15.39
N ASP A 214 -4.98 -15.15 -14.21
CA ASP A 214 -5.50 -13.84 -13.83
C ASP A 214 -4.73 -12.75 -14.58
N VAL A 215 -5.42 -11.91 -15.33
CA VAL A 215 -4.77 -10.92 -16.19
C VAL A 215 -5.60 -9.64 -16.32
N ILE A 216 -4.92 -8.50 -16.19
CA ILE A 216 -5.50 -7.18 -16.46
C ILE A 216 -5.61 -6.99 -17.98
N VAL A 217 -6.80 -6.63 -18.44
CA VAL A 217 -7.10 -6.52 -19.88
C VAL A 217 -7.56 -5.14 -20.29
N HIS A 218 -8.07 -4.35 -19.36
CA HIS A 218 -8.48 -2.99 -19.65
C HIS A 218 -8.51 -2.16 -18.38
N ILE A 219 -8.07 -0.90 -18.50
CA ILE A 219 -8.21 0.11 -17.46
C ILE A 219 -8.79 1.37 -18.10
N ASP A 220 -9.88 1.88 -17.54
CA ASP A 220 -10.48 3.15 -17.96
C ASP A 220 -10.34 4.17 -16.82
N PRO A 221 -9.68 5.33 -17.07
CA PRO A 221 -9.73 6.45 -16.15
C PRO A 221 -11.16 6.98 -16.11
N VAL A 222 -11.86 6.77 -14.98
CA VAL A 222 -13.25 7.22 -14.78
C VAL A 222 -14.19 6.74 -15.92
N PRO A 223 -14.90 5.62 -15.75
CA PRO A 223 -15.62 4.97 -16.84
C PRO A 223 -16.67 5.89 -17.46
N GLN A 224 -16.51 6.22 -18.75
CA GLN A 224 -17.44 7.08 -19.50
C GLN A 224 -18.89 6.58 -19.46
N ARG A 225 -19.05 5.26 -19.36
CA ARG A 225 -20.35 4.57 -19.33
C ARG A 225 -20.47 3.76 -18.06
N MET A 226 -20.62 4.46 -16.94
CA MET A 226 -20.85 3.84 -15.64
C MET A 226 -22.34 3.49 -15.45
N PRO A 227 -22.69 2.26 -15.04
CA PRO A 227 -24.06 1.93 -14.66
C PRO A 227 -24.56 2.81 -13.49
N ALA A 228 -25.87 3.08 -13.45
CA ALA A 228 -26.47 3.92 -12.40
C ALA A 228 -26.20 3.37 -10.99
N TRP A 229 -26.31 2.05 -10.81
CA TRP A 229 -26.05 1.39 -9.54
C TRP A 229 -24.58 1.54 -9.06
N VAL A 230 -23.61 1.67 -9.97
CA VAL A 230 -22.21 1.94 -9.60
C VAL A 230 -22.04 3.39 -9.15
N ARG A 231 -22.71 4.34 -9.82
CA ARG A 231 -22.73 5.76 -9.39
C ARG A 231 -23.28 5.93 -7.98
N GLU A 232 -24.38 5.23 -7.69
CA GLU A 232 -24.97 5.20 -6.35
C GLU A 232 -23.97 4.68 -5.30
N ARG A 233 -23.20 3.65 -5.63
CA ARG A 233 -22.15 3.13 -4.74
C ARG A 233 -21.02 4.12 -4.50
N TYR A 234 -20.54 4.82 -5.53
CA TYR A 234 -19.53 5.88 -5.33
C TYR A 234 -20.07 7.00 -4.42
N ALA A 235 -21.30 7.48 -4.65
CA ALA A 235 -21.90 8.50 -3.80
C ALA A 235 -22.00 8.04 -2.34
N ALA A 236 -22.46 6.80 -2.10
CA ALA A 236 -22.55 6.23 -0.77
C ALA A 236 -21.17 6.13 -0.08
N VAL A 237 -20.15 5.60 -0.78
CA VAL A 237 -18.80 5.46 -0.22
C VAL A 237 -18.19 6.83 0.12
N TRP A 238 -18.43 7.86 -0.69
CA TRP A 238 -17.92 9.20 -0.38
C TRP A 238 -18.58 9.83 0.85
N GLN A 239 -19.83 9.51 1.12
CA GLN A 239 -20.53 9.92 2.35
C GLN A 239 -20.03 9.12 3.56
N GLU A 240 -19.84 7.80 3.40
CA GLU A 240 -19.25 6.97 4.46
C GLU A 240 -17.87 7.48 4.86
N GLU A 241 -17.01 7.77 3.89
CA GLU A 241 -15.66 8.31 4.13
C GLU A 241 -15.68 9.72 4.73
N SER A 242 -16.65 10.58 4.38
CA SER A 242 -16.78 11.91 5.01
C SER A 242 -17.20 11.80 6.48
N ILE A 243 -18.08 10.86 6.80
CA ILE A 243 -18.51 10.56 8.17
C ILE A 243 -17.34 9.96 8.97
N GLU A 244 -16.64 8.97 8.41
CA GLU A 244 -15.48 8.32 9.05
C GLU A 244 -14.40 9.35 9.41
N GLN A 245 -14.07 10.27 8.50
CA GLN A 245 -13.10 11.33 8.77
C GLN A 245 -13.49 12.22 9.94
N VAL A 246 -14.75 12.62 10.02
CA VAL A 246 -15.26 13.44 11.14
C VAL A 246 -15.20 12.64 12.43
N GLN A 247 -15.60 11.37 12.41
CA GLN A 247 -15.51 10.52 13.60
C GLN A 247 -14.07 10.33 14.07
N ILE A 248 -13.11 10.18 13.14
CA ILE A 248 -11.68 10.08 13.49
C ILE A 248 -11.17 11.41 14.07
N GLN A 249 -11.63 12.56 13.56
CA GLN A 249 -11.26 13.87 14.10
C GLN A 249 -11.89 14.14 15.48
N ASP A 250 -13.15 13.73 15.68
CA ASP A 250 -13.90 13.93 16.93
C ASP A 250 -13.44 12.96 18.02
N ARG A 251 -13.02 11.74 17.64
CA ARG A 251 -12.42 10.79 18.57
C ARG A 251 -11.04 11.31 18.96
N SER A 252 -10.94 11.81 20.19
CA SER A 252 -9.68 12.13 20.86
C SER A 252 -8.73 10.93 21.07
N SER A 253 -9.02 9.76 20.48
CA SER A 253 -8.12 8.61 20.50
C SER A 253 -6.90 8.90 19.65
N GLY A 254 -5.73 8.99 20.29
CA GLY A 254 -4.46 9.13 19.60
C GLY A 254 -4.17 7.98 18.64
N ILE A 255 -3.25 8.22 17.71
CA ILE A 255 -2.76 7.22 16.76
C ILE A 255 -2.18 6.04 17.55
N LYS A 256 -2.59 4.81 17.20
CA LYS A 256 -1.99 3.58 17.73
C LYS A 256 -1.36 2.78 16.61
N LEU A 257 -0.18 2.24 16.91
CA LEU A 257 0.58 1.34 16.05
C LEU A 257 0.44 -0.09 16.55
N GLY A 258 0.16 -1.01 15.64
CA GLY A 258 0.35 -2.45 15.83
C GLY A 258 1.35 -2.98 14.80
N MET A 259 1.71 -4.26 14.91
CA MET A 259 2.59 -4.88 13.92
C MET A 259 2.32 -6.37 13.81
N ASP A 260 2.38 -6.90 12.60
CA ASP A 260 2.40 -8.33 12.30
C ASP A 260 3.72 -8.63 11.56
N VAL A 261 4.60 -9.41 12.18
CA VAL A 261 5.95 -9.69 11.65
C VAL A 261 6.09 -11.14 11.25
N GLU A 262 6.45 -11.37 10.00
CA GLU A 262 6.66 -12.71 9.43
C GLU A 262 8.14 -13.12 9.49
N LEU A 263 8.38 -14.35 9.97
CA LEU A 263 9.70 -14.96 10.12
C LEU A 263 9.67 -16.41 9.62
N ILE A 264 10.85 -16.98 9.35
CA ILE A 264 11.02 -18.42 9.14
C ILE A 264 11.87 -19.05 10.25
N LEU A 265 11.54 -20.29 10.59
CA LEU A 265 12.41 -21.15 11.39
C LEU A 265 13.31 -21.96 10.46
N TYR A 266 14.62 -21.86 10.63
CA TYR A 266 15.59 -22.57 9.82
C TYR A 266 16.46 -23.46 10.69
N ASP A 267 16.53 -24.77 10.38
CA ASP A 267 17.44 -25.69 11.05
C ASP A 267 18.79 -25.69 10.31
N THR A 268 19.80 -25.13 10.96
CA THR A 268 21.15 -25.00 10.40
C THR A 268 21.86 -26.34 10.22
N ARG A 269 21.48 -27.39 10.96
CA ARG A 269 22.10 -28.73 10.80
C ARG A 269 21.62 -29.43 9.55
N THR A 270 20.31 -29.35 9.28
CA THR A 270 19.68 -30.03 8.14
C THR A 270 19.57 -29.15 6.90
N ALA A 271 19.93 -27.87 7.03
CA ALA A 271 19.77 -26.83 6.00
C ALA A 271 18.34 -26.71 5.47
N LYS A 272 17.34 -26.84 6.36
CA LYS A 272 15.91 -26.88 6.01
C LYS A 272 15.12 -25.82 6.73
N ILE A 273 14.16 -25.25 6.00
CA ILE A 273 13.08 -24.45 6.60
C ILE A 273 12.11 -25.41 7.30
N ILE A 274 11.83 -25.11 8.56
CA ILE A 274 10.96 -25.90 9.42
C ILE A 274 9.64 -25.17 9.57
N SER A 275 8.53 -25.89 9.41
CA SER A 275 7.20 -25.30 9.58
C SER A 275 7.04 -24.80 11.01
N ALA A 276 6.67 -23.51 11.15
CA ALA A 276 6.41 -22.88 12.43
C ALA A 276 5.32 -23.60 13.24
N ALA A 277 4.32 -24.18 12.58
CA ALA A 277 3.23 -24.92 13.24
C ALA A 277 3.68 -26.18 14.00
N ARG A 278 4.92 -26.64 13.81
CA ARG A 278 5.51 -27.67 14.69
C ARG A 278 5.71 -27.15 16.12
N TYR A 279 5.97 -25.87 16.28
CA TYR A 279 6.29 -25.25 17.56
C TYR A 279 5.25 -24.24 18.04
N LEU A 280 4.78 -23.36 17.17
CA LEU A 280 3.89 -22.27 17.57
C LEU A 280 2.41 -22.61 17.34
N PRO A 281 1.49 -22.03 18.12
CA PRO A 281 0.06 -22.11 17.85
C PRO A 281 -0.29 -21.37 16.55
N LYS A 282 -1.51 -21.55 16.04
CA LYS A 282 -1.97 -20.84 14.83
C LYS A 282 -2.21 -19.34 15.05
N SER A 283 -2.44 -18.90 16.28
CA SER A 283 -2.84 -17.53 16.62
C SER A 283 -2.19 -17.07 17.93
N GLY A 284 -2.33 -15.79 18.25
CA GLY A 284 -1.78 -15.14 19.44
C GLY A 284 -0.54 -14.30 19.12
N ALA A 285 0.03 -13.68 20.16
CA ALA A 285 1.19 -12.79 20.04
C ALA A 285 2.43 -13.47 19.45
N ALA A 286 2.51 -14.80 19.55
CA ALA A 286 3.49 -15.64 18.88
C ALA A 286 2.76 -16.83 18.23
N GLY A 287 2.58 -16.80 16.92
CA GLY A 287 1.79 -17.79 16.20
C GLY A 287 2.38 -18.19 14.85
N CYS A 288 1.51 -18.65 13.95
CA CYS A 288 1.87 -18.99 12.58
C CYS A 288 0.97 -18.25 11.59
N ASP A 289 1.46 -18.09 10.37
CA ASP A 289 0.65 -17.61 9.25
C ASP A 289 0.49 -18.67 8.15
N ALA A 290 -0.64 -18.59 7.44
CA ALA A 290 -1.09 -19.54 6.45
C ALA A 290 -0.62 -19.16 5.04
N VAL A 291 0.11 -20.07 4.40
CA VAL A 291 0.57 -19.93 3.02
C VAL A 291 -0.08 -20.98 2.13
N ARG A 292 -0.54 -20.58 0.94
CA ARG A 292 -1.03 -21.52 -0.07
C ARG A 292 0.12 -21.98 -0.96
N LEU A 293 0.46 -23.26 -0.90
CA LEU A 293 1.48 -23.89 -1.75
C LEU A 293 0.81 -25.03 -2.54
N GLN A 294 0.85 -24.97 -3.87
CA GLN A 294 0.30 -26.01 -4.76
C GLN A 294 -1.14 -26.42 -4.39
N GLY A 295 -2.01 -25.43 -4.15
CA GLY A 295 -3.41 -25.66 -3.78
C GLY A 295 -3.66 -26.05 -2.32
N ARG A 296 -2.62 -26.37 -1.53
CA ARG A 296 -2.73 -26.73 -0.11
C ARG A 296 -2.43 -25.53 0.80
N ILE A 297 -3.13 -25.44 1.92
CA ILE A 297 -2.86 -24.45 2.97
C ILE A 297 -1.87 -25.07 3.96
N LEU A 298 -0.72 -24.42 4.12
CA LEU A 298 0.34 -24.79 5.05
C LEU A 298 0.56 -23.63 6.03
N TYR A 299 1.25 -23.90 7.15
CA TYR A 299 1.62 -22.89 8.14
C TYR A 299 3.16 -22.85 8.30
N PRO A 300 3.90 -22.43 7.26
CA PRO A 300 5.35 -22.45 7.30
C PRO A 300 5.93 -21.27 8.07
N LEU A 301 5.23 -20.13 8.10
CA LEU A 301 5.74 -18.88 8.65
C LEU A 301 5.42 -18.77 10.14
N MET A 302 6.41 -18.28 10.89
CA MET A 302 6.21 -17.77 12.24
C MET A 302 5.72 -16.33 12.12
N GLU A 303 4.71 -15.96 12.90
CA GLU A 303 4.20 -14.58 12.92
C GLU A 303 4.15 -14.05 14.35
N LEU A 304 4.82 -12.92 14.60
CA LEU A 304 4.78 -12.19 15.85
C LEU A 304 3.75 -11.06 15.75
N ARG A 305 2.85 -10.99 16.72
CA ARG A 305 1.74 -10.02 16.78
C ARG A 305 1.77 -9.31 18.14
N PRO A 306 2.77 -8.44 18.39
CA PRO A 306 2.87 -7.68 19.64
C PRO A 306 1.60 -6.88 19.94
N GLU A 307 1.38 -6.59 21.22
CA GLU A 307 0.29 -5.70 21.63
C GLU A 307 0.47 -4.29 21.00
N PRO A 308 -0.61 -3.64 20.54
CA PRO A 308 -0.53 -2.28 20.00
C PRO A 308 -0.04 -1.25 21.02
N ALA A 309 0.58 -0.17 20.55
CA ALA A 309 1.05 0.93 21.38
C ALA A 309 0.91 2.30 20.69
N GLU A 310 0.83 3.36 21.48
CA GLU A 310 0.77 4.75 20.98
C GLU A 310 2.16 5.30 20.62
N ARG A 311 3.21 4.75 21.23
CA ARG A 311 4.59 5.20 21.02
C ARG A 311 5.45 4.10 20.38
N PRO A 312 6.28 4.43 19.36
CA PRO A 312 7.21 3.48 18.75
C PRO A 312 8.07 2.69 19.76
N ALA A 313 8.67 3.38 20.74
CA ALA A 313 9.48 2.73 21.78
C ALA A 313 8.71 1.70 22.62
N GLN A 314 7.44 1.96 22.91
CA GLN A 314 6.59 1.01 23.62
C GLN A 314 6.24 -0.20 22.74
N LEU A 315 5.98 0.01 21.45
CA LEU A 315 5.76 -1.10 20.52
C LEU A 315 7.01 -1.99 20.41
N VAL A 316 8.22 -1.42 20.42
CA VAL A 316 9.48 -2.19 20.46
C VAL A 316 9.57 -3.06 21.72
N GLU A 317 9.13 -2.56 22.87
CA GLU A 317 9.06 -3.38 24.09
C GLU A 317 8.07 -4.54 23.95
N HIS A 318 6.89 -4.29 23.36
CA HIS A 318 5.92 -5.36 23.10
C HIS A 318 6.45 -6.39 22.09
N VAL A 319 7.26 -5.98 21.11
CA VAL A 319 7.97 -6.91 20.19
C VAL A 319 8.93 -7.80 20.97
N ARG A 320 9.72 -7.22 21.90
CA ARG A 320 10.61 -7.99 22.78
C ARG A 320 9.84 -9.04 23.58
N MET A 321 8.71 -8.65 24.16
CA MET A 321 7.83 -9.59 24.88
C MET A 321 7.31 -10.72 23.98
N ALA A 322 6.91 -10.41 22.74
CA ALA A 322 6.45 -11.41 21.77
C ALA A 322 7.58 -12.38 21.34
N VAL A 323 8.80 -11.87 21.13
CA VAL A 323 9.99 -12.68 20.85
C VAL A 323 10.29 -13.62 22.02
N GLN A 324 10.27 -13.10 23.26
CA GLN A 324 10.51 -13.91 24.46
C GLN A 324 9.45 -15.01 24.63
N LEU A 325 8.17 -14.68 24.41
CA LEU A 325 7.07 -15.64 24.46
C LEU A 325 7.27 -16.76 23.43
N ALA A 326 7.58 -16.41 22.18
CA ALA A 326 7.83 -17.38 21.13
C ALA A 326 9.00 -18.32 21.46
N GLU A 327 10.11 -17.78 21.97
CA GLU A 327 11.28 -18.59 22.35
C GLU A 327 10.94 -19.54 23.50
N ASN A 328 10.15 -19.10 24.49
CA ASN A 328 9.71 -19.95 25.59
C ASN A 328 8.84 -21.11 25.10
N ILE A 329 7.90 -20.86 24.19
CA ILE A 329 7.05 -21.90 23.57
C ILE A 329 7.92 -22.90 22.79
N ILE A 330 8.86 -22.41 21.97
CA ILE A 330 9.75 -23.25 21.16
C ILE A 330 10.66 -24.10 22.06
N LYS A 331 11.27 -23.52 23.10
CA LYS A 331 12.09 -24.25 24.08
C LYS A 331 11.29 -25.34 24.78
N GLY A 332 10.09 -25.02 25.28
CA GLY A 332 9.22 -25.98 25.96
C GLY A 332 8.90 -27.22 25.12
N LYS A 333 8.68 -27.05 23.81
CA LYS A 333 8.46 -28.16 22.87
C LYS A 333 9.73 -28.89 22.41
N ARG A 334 10.91 -28.28 22.54
CA ARG A 334 12.19 -28.93 22.20
C ARG A 334 12.67 -29.86 23.30
N SER A 335 12.43 -29.51 24.57
CA SER A 335 12.80 -30.33 25.72
C SER A 335 12.11 -31.70 25.77
N SER A 336 11.07 -31.93 24.97
CA SER A 336 10.32 -33.19 24.86
C SER A 336 10.72 -34.06 23.66
N SER A 337 11.72 -33.68 22.85
CA SER A 337 12.16 -34.41 21.65
C SER A 337 13.63 -34.84 21.74
N MET A 338 13.93 -36.12 21.48
CA MET A 338 15.30 -36.70 21.55
C MET A 338 16.29 -36.12 20.52
N GLN A 339 15.84 -35.37 19.52
CA GLN A 339 16.70 -34.57 18.65
C GLN A 339 16.35 -33.10 18.76
N THR A 340 17.30 -32.27 19.20
CA THR A 340 17.13 -30.82 19.31
C THR A 340 17.64 -30.12 18.03
N PRO A 341 16.77 -29.70 17.08
CA PRO A 341 17.19 -29.01 15.84
C PRO A 341 17.94 -27.72 16.15
N ASN A 342 18.96 -27.32 15.40
CA ASN A 342 19.65 -26.06 15.66
C ASN A 342 18.93 -24.92 14.91
N LEU A 343 17.78 -24.54 15.47
CA LEU A 343 16.89 -23.54 14.90
C LEU A 343 17.47 -22.14 15.05
N VAL A 344 17.42 -21.37 13.97
CA VAL A 344 17.63 -19.92 13.93
C VAL A 344 16.38 -19.25 13.37
N TRP A 345 16.14 -17.99 13.74
CA TRP A 345 14.99 -17.22 13.27
C TRP A 345 15.47 -16.22 12.23
N LEU A 346 15.00 -16.37 10.99
CA LEU A 346 15.42 -15.51 9.88
C LEU A 346 14.27 -14.61 9.45
N GLY A 347 14.59 -13.33 9.26
CA GLY A 347 13.70 -12.28 8.80
C GLY A 347 14.16 -11.66 7.47
N GLY A 348 13.71 -10.45 7.18
CA GLY A 348 14.06 -9.73 5.96
C GLY A 348 13.03 -9.83 4.86
N SER A 349 13.49 -9.74 3.61
CA SER A 349 12.66 -9.77 2.42
C SER A 349 12.37 -11.19 1.95
N CYS A 350 13.42 -12.02 1.77
CA CYS A 350 13.27 -13.37 1.26
C CYS A 350 14.44 -14.26 1.72
N PRO A 351 14.59 -14.50 3.03
CA PRO A 351 15.68 -15.30 3.57
C PRO A 351 15.64 -16.70 2.97
N ARG A 352 16.82 -17.21 2.59
CA ARG A 352 16.99 -18.49 1.87
C ARG A 352 16.20 -18.60 0.56
N GLY A 353 15.65 -17.49 0.05
CA GLY A 353 15.05 -17.38 -1.28
C GLY A 353 13.71 -18.10 -1.48
N ARG A 354 12.99 -18.47 -0.40
CA ARG A 354 11.79 -19.33 -0.50
C ARG A 354 10.47 -18.64 -0.18
N PHE A 355 10.42 -17.87 0.90
CA PHE A 355 9.22 -17.18 1.36
C PHE A 355 9.50 -15.68 1.39
N SER A 356 8.62 -14.90 0.77
CA SER A 356 8.64 -13.45 0.94
C SER A 356 8.03 -13.10 2.30
N LEU A 357 8.74 -12.30 3.11
CA LEU A 357 8.35 -11.98 4.48
C LEU A 357 8.09 -10.49 4.64
N GLY A 358 7.12 -10.13 5.47
CA GLY A 358 6.71 -8.76 5.74
C GLY A 358 6.88 -8.36 7.21
N GLY A 359 7.07 -7.07 7.43
CA GLY A 359 6.91 -6.41 8.72
C GLY A 359 5.74 -5.44 8.59
N HIS A 360 4.52 -5.96 8.74
CA HIS A 360 3.30 -5.20 8.48
C HIS A 360 3.03 -4.26 9.63
N ILE A 361 2.85 -2.98 9.34
CA ILE A 361 2.56 -1.97 10.37
C ILE A 361 1.07 -1.65 10.32
N HIS A 362 0.41 -1.79 11.45
CA HIS A 362 -1.00 -1.51 11.62
C HIS A 362 -1.16 -0.12 12.22
N VAL A 363 -2.10 0.67 11.72
CA VAL A 363 -2.35 2.03 12.18
C VAL A 363 -3.84 2.21 12.40
N SER A 364 -4.21 2.72 13.57
CA SER A 364 -5.59 3.15 13.86
C SER A 364 -5.65 4.61 14.26
N GLY A 365 -6.84 5.20 14.20
CA GLY A 365 -7.04 6.63 14.47
C GLY A 365 -6.61 7.54 13.33
N VAL A 366 -6.40 6.99 12.12
CA VAL A 366 -6.09 7.74 10.90
C VAL A 366 -6.83 7.13 9.72
N ALA A 367 -7.47 7.97 8.90
CA ALA A 367 -8.17 7.51 7.71
C ALA A 367 -7.18 6.98 6.66
N LEU A 368 -7.50 5.83 6.06
CA LEU A 368 -6.73 5.30 4.94
C LEU A 368 -6.97 6.16 3.69
N THR A 369 -5.91 6.78 3.17
CA THR A 369 -5.97 7.56 1.94
C THR A 369 -4.81 7.22 1.02
N SER A 370 -5.04 7.24 -0.30
CA SER A 370 -3.98 6.97 -1.26
C SER A 370 -2.86 8.01 -1.21
N ASP A 371 -3.12 9.22 -0.73
CA ASP A 371 -2.09 10.25 -0.52
C ASP A 371 -1.18 9.94 0.67
N LEU A 372 -1.75 9.48 1.79
CA LEU A 372 -0.97 8.96 2.92
C LEU A 372 -0.12 7.77 2.48
N ILE A 373 -0.68 6.84 1.71
CA ILE A 373 0.07 5.68 1.22
C ILE A 373 1.22 6.10 0.29
N ARG A 374 1.01 7.07 -0.59
CA ARG A 374 2.10 7.62 -1.42
C ARG A 374 3.16 8.32 -0.57
N ALA A 375 2.78 8.96 0.53
CA ALA A 375 3.73 9.54 1.48
C ALA A 375 4.54 8.45 2.18
N LEU A 376 3.90 7.38 2.67
CA LEU A 376 4.59 6.24 3.27
C LEU A 376 5.54 5.56 2.28
N ASP A 377 5.10 5.33 1.04
CA ASP A 377 5.96 4.77 0.00
C ASP A 377 7.17 5.68 -0.30
N THR A 378 6.96 7.00 -0.29
CA THR A 378 8.00 8.00 -0.57
C THR A 378 8.99 8.16 0.58
N TYR A 379 8.52 8.31 1.81
CA TYR A 379 9.36 8.68 2.96
C TYR A 379 9.75 7.50 3.85
N VAL A 380 9.13 6.32 3.67
CA VAL A 380 9.45 5.11 4.45
C VAL A 380 9.99 4.01 3.55
N ALA A 381 9.18 3.48 2.63
CA ALA A 381 9.58 2.32 1.83
C ALA A 381 10.76 2.63 0.89
N PHE A 382 10.77 3.80 0.26
CA PHE A 382 11.87 4.19 -0.62
C PHE A 382 13.21 4.34 0.12
N PRO A 383 13.33 5.12 1.23
CA PRO A 383 14.57 5.13 2.02
C PRO A 383 14.98 3.76 2.55
N LEU A 384 14.02 2.97 3.06
CA LEU A 384 14.30 1.64 3.59
C LEU A 384 14.88 0.71 2.51
N SER A 385 14.47 0.89 1.25
CA SER A 385 14.92 0.05 0.14
C SER A 385 16.44 0.02 -0.07
N PHE A 386 17.17 1.02 0.43
CA PHE A 386 18.63 1.16 0.35
C PHE A 386 19.40 0.48 1.48
N ILE A 387 18.72 0.00 2.52
CA ILE A 387 19.34 -0.75 3.63
C ILE A 387 18.84 -2.20 3.71
N GLU A 388 17.93 -2.59 2.80
CA GLU A 388 17.49 -3.96 2.60
C GLU A 388 18.56 -4.83 1.92
N GLN A 389 18.59 -6.13 2.23
CA GLN A 389 19.47 -7.06 1.49
C GLN A 389 19.01 -7.18 0.02
N PRO A 390 19.89 -6.90 -0.97
CA PRO A 390 19.46 -6.79 -2.38
C PRO A 390 18.90 -8.07 -3.01
N SER A 391 19.43 -9.23 -2.62
CA SER A 391 19.03 -10.52 -3.20
C SER A 391 17.61 -10.92 -2.80
N GLY A 392 17.22 -10.62 -1.55
CA GLY A 392 15.89 -10.88 -1.04
C GLY A 392 14.85 -9.90 -1.58
N SER A 393 15.18 -8.60 -1.57
CA SER A 393 14.24 -7.54 -1.94
C SER A 393 13.77 -7.62 -3.40
N ARG A 394 14.66 -7.95 -4.34
CA ARG A 394 14.29 -8.16 -5.75
C ARG A 394 13.32 -9.32 -5.99
N LYS A 395 13.36 -10.34 -5.14
CA LYS A 395 12.43 -11.47 -5.21
C LYS A 395 11.08 -11.13 -4.60
N ARG A 396 11.10 -10.36 -3.50
CA ARG A 396 9.91 -9.96 -2.75
C ARG A 396 9.05 -8.96 -3.53
N ARG A 397 9.59 -7.77 -3.84
CA ARG A 397 8.82 -6.59 -4.29
C ARG A 397 7.89 -6.81 -5.50
N PRO A 398 8.23 -7.61 -6.54
CA PRO A 398 7.30 -7.84 -7.65
C PRO A 398 6.01 -8.58 -7.24
N GLY A 399 6.12 -9.51 -6.29
CA GLY A 399 4.99 -10.35 -5.85
C GLY A 399 4.36 -9.89 -4.54
N TYR A 400 5.14 -9.31 -3.64
CA TYR A 400 4.76 -9.01 -2.26
C TYR A 400 5.44 -7.75 -1.73
N GLY A 401 4.69 -6.86 -1.08
CA GLY A 401 5.23 -5.60 -0.59
C GLY A 401 5.72 -4.67 -1.70
N THR A 402 4.96 -4.60 -2.79
CA THR A 402 5.09 -3.51 -3.77
C THR A 402 4.57 -2.20 -3.17
N TYR A 403 4.83 -1.07 -3.82
CA TYR A 403 4.23 0.19 -3.40
C TYR A 403 2.70 0.10 -3.34
N GLY A 404 2.10 0.81 -2.41
CA GLY A 404 0.66 0.76 -2.20
C GLY A 404 0.09 -0.60 -1.76
N ASP A 405 0.93 -1.54 -1.30
CA ASP A 405 0.45 -2.78 -0.69
C ASP A 405 -0.12 -2.48 0.70
N VAL A 406 -1.43 -2.29 0.74
CA VAL A 406 -2.18 -1.93 1.95
C VAL A 406 -3.49 -2.70 2.03
N ARG A 407 -4.01 -2.82 3.25
CA ARG A 407 -5.30 -3.43 3.51
C ARG A 407 -6.06 -2.63 4.57
N GLU A 408 -7.35 -2.40 4.33
CA GLU A 408 -8.23 -1.84 5.36
C GLU A 408 -8.35 -2.77 6.56
N HIS A 409 -8.29 -2.18 7.75
CA HIS A 409 -8.44 -2.91 9.00
C HIS A 409 -9.20 -2.03 10.00
N ASP A 410 -10.40 -2.45 10.39
CA ASP A 410 -11.32 -1.63 11.19
C ASP A 410 -10.88 -1.42 12.66
N HIS A 411 -9.94 -2.25 13.16
CA HIS A 411 -9.34 -2.11 14.50
C HIS A 411 -10.39 -1.97 15.63
N GLY A 412 -11.47 -2.74 15.56
CA GLY A 412 -12.56 -2.68 16.54
C GLY A 412 -13.38 -1.40 16.44
N GLY A 413 -13.61 -0.91 15.22
CA GLY A 413 -14.34 0.33 14.95
C GLY A 413 -13.50 1.61 15.09
N ALA A 414 -12.20 1.52 15.40
CA ALA A 414 -11.28 2.67 15.46
C ALA A 414 -10.86 3.16 14.07
N GLY A 415 -11.20 2.42 13.02
CA GLY A 415 -10.73 2.65 11.66
C GLY A 415 -9.23 2.41 11.53
N GLY A 416 -8.74 2.36 10.30
CA GLY A 416 -7.32 2.26 10.01
C GLY A 416 -6.94 1.23 8.96
N PHE A 417 -5.66 0.87 8.95
CA PHE A 417 -5.08 0.07 7.88
C PHE A 417 -3.82 -0.69 8.30
N GLU A 418 -3.52 -1.73 7.54
CA GLU A 418 -2.30 -2.51 7.55
C GLU A 418 -1.44 -2.07 6.35
N TYR A 419 -0.22 -1.59 6.61
CA TYR A 419 0.78 -1.25 5.60
C TYR A 419 1.76 -2.40 5.42
N ARG A 420 1.83 -2.95 4.21
CA ARG A 420 2.45 -4.27 3.91
C ARG A 420 3.66 -4.16 2.98
N THR A 421 3.98 -2.95 2.53
CA THR A 421 5.10 -2.68 1.62
C THR A 421 6.44 -3.10 2.23
N LEU A 422 6.64 -2.98 3.55
CA LEU A 422 7.96 -3.19 4.16
C LEU A 422 8.28 -4.69 4.36
N PRO A 423 9.54 -5.13 4.13
CA PRO A 423 9.97 -6.46 4.52
C PRO A 423 10.02 -6.59 6.05
N CYS A 424 10.28 -7.79 6.56
CA CYS A 424 10.57 -7.94 7.99
C CYS A 424 11.85 -7.17 8.34
N PHE A 425 11.73 -6.07 9.08
CA PHE A 425 12.83 -5.16 9.41
C PHE A 425 13.33 -5.25 10.86
N ILE A 426 12.78 -6.16 11.66
CA ILE A 426 12.99 -6.21 13.11
C ILE A 426 14.33 -6.87 13.52
N PHE A 427 15.42 -6.65 12.80
CA PHE A 427 16.71 -7.32 13.05
C PHE A 427 17.34 -6.95 14.39
N THR A 428 17.14 -5.71 14.85
CA THR A 428 17.57 -5.26 16.18
C THR A 428 16.50 -4.36 16.80
N PRO A 429 16.43 -4.25 18.15
CA PRO A 429 15.54 -3.30 18.79
C PRO A 429 15.77 -1.85 18.33
N ALA A 430 17.03 -1.45 18.11
CA ALA A 430 17.40 -0.12 17.64
C ALA A 430 16.89 0.15 16.22
N LEU A 431 17.13 -0.75 15.26
CA LEU A 431 16.63 -0.61 13.88
C LEU A 431 15.09 -0.60 13.85
N THR A 432 14.46 -1.41 14.70
CA THR A 432 13.00 -1.47 14.80
C THR A 432 12.44 -0.14 15.30
N LEU A 433 13.05 0.44 16.34
CA LEU A 433 12.68 1.76 16.84
C LEU A 433 12.84 2.81 15.76
N GLU A 434 13.98 2.81 15.06
CA GLU A 434 14.28 3.75 13.99
C GLU A 434 13.19 3.77 12.91
N ILE A 435 12.80 2.60 12.41
CA ILE A 435 11.81 2.46 11.33
C ILE A 435 10.39 2.77 11.80
N LEU A 436 10.00 2.29 12.99
CA LEU A 436 8.68 2.61 13.55
C LEU A 436 8.54 4.11 13.83
N THR A 437 9.63 4.76 14.26
CA THR A 437 9.66 6.21 14.50
C THR A 437 9.56 6.99 13.19
N LEU A 438 10.30 6.56 12.16
CA LEU A 438 10.18 7.12 10.81
C LEU A 438 8.74 7.01 10.30
N PHE A 439 8.17 5.82 10.36
CA PHE A 439 6.79 5.54 9.92
C PHE A 439 5.77 6.42 10.67
N TYR A 440 5.83 6.44 12.00
CA TYR A 440 4.94 7.25 12.83
C TYR A 440 5.05 8.74 12.49
N THR A 441 6.29 9.24 12.32
CA THR A 441 6.54 10.64 11.97
C THR A 441 5.91 11.00 10.63
N VAL A 442 6.00 10.12 9.63
CA VAL A 442 5.32 10.30 8.34
C VAL A 442 3.81 10.32 8.53
N VAL A 443 3.20 9.38 9.26
CA VAL A 443 1.75 9.37 9.52
C VAL A 443 1.28 10.68 10.18
N VAL A 444 2.07 11.25 11.09
CA VAL A 444 1.74 12.52 11.77
C VAL A 444 1.98 13.75 10.89
N CYS A 445 3.00 13.73 10.04
CA CYS A 445 3.44 14.89 9.26
C CYS A 445 2.98 14.89 7.81
N TYR A 446 2.43 13.79 7.27
CA TYR A 446 2.14 13.64 5.84
C TYR A 446 1.31 14.75 5.21
N PRO A 447 0.37 15.44 5.91
CA PRO A 447 -0.37 16.53 5.29
C PRO A 447 0.56 17.69 4.92
N ARG A 448 1.64 17.91 5.69
CA ARG A 448 2.66 18.96 5.47
C ARG A 448 3.78 18.54 4.52
N LEU A 449 3.98 17.23 4.31
CA LEU A 449 5.00 16.73 3.39
C LEU A 449 4.58 16.96 1.94
N THR A 450 5.43 17.62 1.16
CA THR A 450 5.06 18.10 -0.18
C THR A 450 5.36 17.11 -1.30
N ARG A 451 6.24 16.13 -1.06
CA ARG A 451 6.70 15.20 -2.10
C ARG A 451 5.88 13.92 -2.10
N ARG A 452 5.68 13.36 -3.30
CA ARG A 452 5.14 12.00 -3.55
C ARG A 452 5.95 11.33 -4.65
N ASP A 453 7.26 11.23 -4.42
CA ASP A 453 8.20 10.73 -5.43
C ASP A 453 7.95 9.28 -5.84
N SER A 454 7.24 8.49 -5.02
CA SER A 454 6.84 7.11 -5.33
C SER A 454 6.01 6.96 -6.62
N VAL A 455 5.46 8.05 -7.17
CA VAL A 455 4.75 8.02 -8.46
C VAL A 455 5.69 8.07 -9.66
N ARG A 456 6.94 8.54 -9.48
CA ARG A 456 7.91 8.73 -10.55
C ARG A 456 8.50 7.40 -11.01
N GLN A 457 8.62 7.24 -12.33
CA GLN A 457 9.12 6.00 -12.93
C GLN A 457 10.55 5.66 -12.50
N ASP A 458 11.43 6.66 -12.41
CA ASP A 458 12.83 6.46 -11.98
C ASP A 458 12.93 5.99 -10.52
N VAL A 459 12.09 6.54 -9.63
CA VAL A 459 12.00 6.16 -8.21
C VAL A 459 11.43 4.76 -8.05
N ILE A 460 10.42 4.38 -8.84
CA ILE A 460 9.88 3.01 -8.82
C ILE A 460 10.92 2.01 -9.31
N GLN A 461 11.64 2.31 -10.39
CA GLN A 461 12.70 1.46 -10.87
C GLN A 461 13.81 1.33 -9.81
N ALA A 462 14.20 2.44 -9.19
CA ALA A 462 15.15 2.43 -8.09
C ALA A 462 14.65 1.59 -6.90
N PHE A 463 13.39 1.72 -6.52
CA PHE A 463 12.80 0.88 -5.48
C PHE A 463 12.80 -0.59 -5.85
N LEU A 464 12.49 -0.98 -7.08
CA LEU A 464 12.45 -2.40 -7.45
C LEU A 464 13.84 -3.03 -7.53
N TYR A 465 14.83 -2.26 -7.98
CA TYR A 465 16.14 -2.80 -8.30
C TYR A 465 17.24 -2.44 -7.31
N ALA A 466 17.07 -1.38 -6.51
CA ALA A 466 17.84 -0.70 -5.44
C ALA A 466 19.39 -0.79 -5.41
N HIS A 467 19.98 -1.84 -5.97
CA HIS A 467 21.40 -2.14 -6.03
C HIS A 467 21.75 -2.97 -7.28
N ALA A 468 21.12 -2.73 -8.44
CA ALA A 468 21.52 -3.35 -9.70
C ALA A 468 22.90 -2.85 -10.16
N ALA A 469 23.92 -3.53 -9.61
CA ALA A 469 25.28 -3.73 -10.11
C ALA A 469 25.98 -2.50 -10.71
N GLU A 470 26.96 -1.96 -9.97
CA GLU A 470 28.12 -1.15 -10.44
C GLU A 470 27.85 0.12 -11.26
N LYS A 471 26.60 0.40 -11.61
CA LYS A 471 26.16 1.68 -12.12
C LYS A 471 25.08 2.13 -11.15
N ASP A 472 25.48 2.92 -10.14
CA ASP A 472 24.65 4.06 -9.76
C ASP A 472 24.29 4.68 -11.11
N ILE A 473 23.05 4.51 -11.58
CA ILE A 473 22.68 4.96 -12.92
C ILE A 473 22.80 6.48 -12.86
N GLN A 474 23.97 7.00 -13.24
CA GLN A 474 24.13 8.36 -13.66
C GLN A 474 23.21 8.51 -14.86
N TYR A 475 21.99 8.96 -14.62
CA TYR A 475 21.22 9.61 -15.67
C TYR A 475 21.88 10.97 -15.89
N ALA A 476 23.02 10.94 -16.58
CA ALA A 476 23.72 12.12 -17.06
C ALA A 476 22.84 12.78 -18.14
N GLY A 477 21.88 13.59 -17.69
CA GLY A 477 20.95 14.26 -18.56
C GLY A 477 19.83 14.94 -17.77
N ALA A 478 20.01 16.24 -17.53
CA ALA A 478 19.02 17.19 -17.05
C ALA A 478 18.41 16.93 -15.65
N GLY A 479 19.10 17.36 -14.59
CA GLY A 479 18.46 17.70 -13.31
C GLY A 479 18.02 16.55 -12.39
N LYS A 480 18.53 15.33 -12.57
CA LYS A 480 18.18 14.17 -11.71
C LYS A 480 19.32 13.81 -10.75
N LEU A 481 19.02 13.78 -9.44
CA LEU A 481 19.93 13.40 -8.35
C LEU A 481 20.08 11.86 -8.25
N PRO A 482 21.21 11.34 -7.74
CA PRO A 482 21.34 9.92 -7.39
C PRO A 482 20.22 9.48 -6.45
N MET A 483 19.65 8.29 -6.66
CA MET A 483 18.46 7.83 -5.92
C MET A 483 18.70 7.67 -4.41
N ARG A 484 19.93 7.31 -4.01
CA ARG A 484 20.35 7.33 -2.60
C ARG A 484 20.37 8.76 -2.02
N GLN A 485 20.83 9.74 -2.79
CA GLN A 485 20.84 11.14 -2.38
C GLN A 485 19.41 11.66 -2.22
N LEU A 486 18.51 11.27 -3.12
CA LEU A 486 17.09 11.53 -2.99
C LEU A 486 16.51 10.94 -1.69
N ALA A 487 16.84 9.69 -1.34
CA ALA A 487 16.40 9.11 -0.07
C ALA A 487 16.89 9.92 1.14
N ILE A 488 18.13 10.42 1.11
CA ILE A 488 18.69 11.30 2.15
C ILE A 488 17.92 12.62 2.24
N GLU A 489 17.65 13.27 1.11
CA GLU A 489 16.87 14.52 1.05
C GLU A 489 15.45 14.36 1.62
N LEU A 490 14.82 13.20 1.37
CA LEU A 490 13.49 12.89 1.91
C LEU A 490 13.52 12.76 3.43
N LEU A 491 14.57 12.14 4.00
CA LEU A 491 14.75 12.09 5.44
C LEU A 491 15.04 13.49 6.03
N ASP A 492 15.82 14.31 5.33
CA ASP A 492 16.14 15.68 5.75
C ASP A 492 14.89 16.59 5.73
N GLU A 493 14.01 16.48 4.72
CA GLU A 493 12.72 17.18 4.67
C GLU A 493 11.81 16.75 5.82
N LEU A 494 11.67 15.44 6.05
CA LEU A 494 10.84 14.91 7.12
C LEU A 494 11.32 15.40 8.51
N LEU A 495 12.64 15.40 8.73
CA LEU A 495 13.24 15.91 9.96
C LEU A 495 12.92 17.40 10.14
N CYS A 496 13.02 18.20 9.08
CA CYS A 496 12.68 19.62 9.11
C CYS A 496 11.21 19.84 9.51
N GLU A 497 10.27 19.07 8.93
CA GLU A 497 8.85 19.17 9.25
C GLU A 497 8.51 18.67 10.66
N ALA A 498 9.17 17.61 11.14
CA ALA A 498 9.04 17.13 12.50
C ALA A 498 9.47 18.22 13.52
N VAL A 499 10.59 18.91 13.27
CA VAL A 499 11.09 20.01 14.11
C VAL A 499 10.15 21.22 14.09
N LYS A 500 9.59 21.61 12.93
CA LYS A 500 8.63 22.72 12.85
C LYS A 500 7.38 22.47 13.69
N SER A 501 6.84 21.25 13.60
CA SER A 501 5.63 20.83 14.31
C SER A 501 5.74 20.96 15.84
N LYS A 502 6.97 20.92 16.39
CA LYS A 502 7.27 21.14 17.81
C LYS A 502 7.08 22.58 18.24
N ASN A 503 7.50 23.55 17.42
CA ASN A 503 7.44 24.97 17.77
C ASN A 503 5.99 25.46 17.93
N GLU A 504 5.04 24.75 17.32
CA GLU A 504 3.61 25.01 17.39
C GLU A 504 2.94 24.35 18.62
N ARG A 505 3.45 23.21 19.11
CA ARG A 505 2.91 22.47 20.26
C ARG A 505 3.74 22.72 21.52
N ARG A 506 3.44 23.81 22.25
CA ARG A 506 4.11 24.19 23.51
C ARG A 506 3.71 23.30 24.70
N THR A 507 4.26 22.08 24.82
CA THR A 507 4.13 21.24 26.03
C THR A 507 5.46 20.61 26.45
N ASP A 508 5.74 20.48 27.76
CA ASP A 508 7.06 20.11 28.31
C ASP A 508 7.43 18.62 28.12
N ASP A 509 6.43 17.74 27.94
CA ASP A 509 6.60 16.29 27.65
C ASP A 509 7.09 16.00 26.20
N SER A 510 7.21 17.04 25.37
CA SER A 510 7.59 16.94 23.95
C SER A 510 9.09 16.82 23.69
N LYS A 511 9.95 17.13 24.67
CA LYS A 511 11.41 17.16 24.47
C LYS A 511 12.02 15.76 24.31
N GLY A 512 11.56 14.79 25.10
CA GLY A 512 12.06 13.41 25.06
C GLY A 512 11.71 12.69 23.75
N VAL A 513 10.43 12.77 23.35
CA VAL A 513 9.92 12.18 22.11
C VAL A 513 10.58 12.80 20.88
N GLN A 514 10.77 14.12 20.85
CA GLN A 514 11.44 14.77 19.73
C GLN A 514 12.91 14.34 19.60
N CYS A 515 13.62 14.24 20.72
CA CYS A 515 15.02 13.78 20.71
C CYS A 515 15.12 12.35 20.14
N GLU A 516 14.14 11.50 20.42
CA GLU A 516 14.03 10.15 19.83
C GLU A 516 13.77 10.19 18.31
N VAL A 517 12.87 11.05 17.84
CA VAL A 517 12.59 11.25 16.40
C VAL A 517 13.84 11.69 15.65
N GLU A 518 14.52 12.73 16.14
CA GLU A 518 15.72 13.27 15.51
C GLU A 518 16.85 12.22 15.47
N LYS A 519 17.10 11.54 16.59
CA LYS A 519 18.10 10.46 16.66
C LYS A 519 17.78 9.32 15.70
N SER A 520 16.52 8.89 15.64
CA SER A 520 16.08 7.77 14.81
C SER A 520 16.23 8.07 13.32
N ILE A 521 15.72 9.22 12.86
CA ILE A 521 15.81 9.61 11.45
C ILE A 521 17.27 9.86 11.05
N GLN A 522 18.07 10.51 11.92
CA GLN A 522 19.49 10.72 11.66
C GLN A 522 20.27 9.40 11.61
N SER A 523 19.95 8.42 12.46
CA SER A 523 20.56 7.10 12.43
C SER A 523 20.29 6.40 11.09
N LEU A 524 19.03 6.37 10.62
CA LEU A 524 18.68 5.80 9.31
C LEU A 524 19.40 6.51 8.16
N ARG A 525 19.46 7.84 8.21
CA ARG A 525 20.22 8.64 7.23
C ARG A 525 21.69 8.22 7.20
N ASN A 526 22.31 8.05 8.36
CA ASN A 526 23.71 7.62 8.47
C ASN A 526 23.90 6.21 7.91
N ARG A 527 22.97 5.27 8.15
CA ARG A 527 23.01 3.92 7.55
C ARG A 527 22.96 3.98 6.03
N ILE A 528 22.06 4.77 5.46
CA ILE A 528 21.94 4.95 4.01
C ILE A 528 23.22 5.56 3.42
N CYS A 529 23.78 6.60 4.06
CA CYS A 529 25.06 7.21 3.67
C CYS A 529 26.22 6.20 3.70
N ALA A 530 26.28 5.38 4.75
CA ALA A 530 27.31 4.35 4.93
C ALA A 530 27.10 3.12 4.03
N LYS A 531 26.03 3.07 3.23
CA LYS A 531 25.62 1.90 2.43
C LYS A 531 25.47 0.64 3.29
N TRP A 532 25.05 0.81 4.54
CA TRP A 532 24.82 -0.28 5.47
C TRP A 532 23.58 -1.07 5.05
N THR A 533 23.66 -2.40 5.09
CA THR A 533 22.54 -3.31 4.85
C THR A 533 22.49 -4.37 5.94
N TRP A 534 21.30 -4.82 6.32
CA TRP A 534 21.18 -5.99 7.20
C TRP A 534 21.48 -7.30 6.46
N ASP A 535 21.83 -8.35 7.21
CA ASP A 535 21.92 -9.72 6.69
C ASP A 535 20.68 -10.52 7.09
N GLU A 536 19.89 -10.94 6.10
CA GLU A 536 18.67 -11.75 6.29
C GLU A 536 18.99 -13.18 6.78
N ASN A 537 20.26 -13.56 6.86
CA ASN A 537 20.70 -14.86 7.39
C ASN A 537 21.17 -14.81 8.85
N GLU A 538 21.21 -13.64 9.47
CA GLU A 538 21.50 -13.51 10.89
C GLU A 538 20.35 -14.05 11.74
N ASP A 539 20.69 -14.74 12.83
CA ASP A 539 19.70 -15.21 13.79
C ASP A 539 19.19 -14.02 14.61
N LEU A 540 17.95 -13.64 14.34
CA LEU A 540 17.29 -12.50 14.96
C LEU A 540 17.31 -12.58 16.49
N ARG A 541 17.27 -13.79 17.05
CA ARG A 541 17.29 -14.01 18.50
C ARG A 541 18.48 -13.37 19.19
N ASN A 542 19.62 -13.29 18.52
CA ASN A 542 20.83 -12.71 19.10
C ASN A 542 20.54 -11.26 19.52
N ALA A 543 20.00 -10.43 18.64
CA ALA A 543 19.78 -9.02 18.97
C ALA A 543 18.67 -8.77 20.03
N TRP A 544 17.75 -9.72 20.21
CA TRP A 544 16.55 -9.52 21.05
C TRP A 544 16.58 -10.25 22.38
N LEU A 545 17.42 -11.29 22.52
CA LEU A 545 17.50 -12.13 23.72
C LEU A 545 18.84 -12.00 24.48
N LEU A 546 19.79 -11.20 23.99
CA LEU A 546 21.12 -11.05 24.60
C LEU A 546 21.11 -10.35 25.97
N ASP A 547 20.09 -9.55 26.31
CA ASP A 547 19.98 -8.89 27.62
C ASP A 547 19.47 -9.82 28.75
N ILE A 548 19.41 -11.14 28.52
CA ILE A 548 18.81 -12.14 29.44
C ILE A 548 19.79 -13.28 29.79
N GLN A 549 21.07 -13.14 29.42
CA GLN A 549 22.17 -13.98 29.92
C GLN A 549 23.03 -13.18 30.89
#